data_AF-A0A9C9F916-F1
#
_entry.id   AF-A0A9C9F916-F1
#
_cell.length_a   1.000
_cell.length_b   1.000
_cell.length_c   1.000
_cell.angle_alpha   90.00
_cell.angle_beta   90.00
_cell.angle_gamma   90.00
#
_symmetry.space_group_name_H-M   'P 1'
#
loop_
_entity.id
_entity.type
_entity.pdbx_description
1 polymer ?
#
loop_
_entity_poly.entity_id
_entity_poly.type
_entity_poly.pdbx_seq_one_letter_code
_entity_poly.pdbx_strand_id
1 'polypeptide(L)'
;MERYFKAYPEVKAWKLKTINKVRKDGFVTTLSDRKRFFPGLNSNNFGERKAAEREAVNTVIQGSAADIMKKALVQVAEAMEVYGEKVRLLLPVHDELLIEVKESLVSEVVPVIMKIMASVWRLKVPLEVEAEVGDNWGDMKEFQPSSTVVQTEVYKIILGIIRKIEKRYGTAKLDEILAETAKHGINKKRIGVALEQLKAEGAIYEPKNDEFRSVR
;
A
#
# COMPACT_ATOMS: atom_id res chain seq x y z
N MET A 1 15.98 -15.72 -18.59
CA MET A 1 15.28 -14.47 -18.96
C MET A 1 14.75 -14.51 -20.41
N GLU A 2 15.50 -15.07 -21.36
CA GLU A 2 15.08 -15.12 -22.78
C GLU A 2 13.75 -15.84 -23.03
N ARG A 3 13.51 -16.98 -22.38
CA ARG A 3 12.23 -17.71 -22.49
C ARG A 3 11.02 -16.85 -22.06
N TYR A 4 11.17 -16.03 -21.03
CA TYR A 4 10.12 -15.09 -20.58
C TYR A 4 9.84 -14.01 -21.62
N PHE A 5 10.87 -13.37 -22.17
CA PHE A 5 10.67 -12.36 -23.22
C PHE A 5 10.24 -12.95 -24.57
N LYS A 6 10.46 -14.24 -24.81
CA LYS A 6 9.90 -14.95 -25.96
C LYS A 6 8.39 -15.17 -25.80
N ALA A 7 7.93 -15.45 -24.58
CA ALA A 7 6.51 -15.56 -24.26
C ALA A 7 5.81 -14.19 -24.20
N TYR A 8 6.50 -13.15 -23.74
CA TYR A 8 5.97 -11.79 -23.58
C TYR A 8 6.82 -10.75 -24.34
N PRO A 9 6.79 -10.75 -25.69
CA PRO A 9 7.62 -9.86 -26.50
C PRO A 9 7.31 -8.38 -26.26
N GLU A 10 6.05 -8.05 -25.99
CA GLU A 10 5.60 -6.68 -25.70
C GLU A 10 6.25 -6.11 -24.43
N VAL A 11 6.52 -6.94 -23.41
CA VAL A 11 7.22 -6.51 -22.19
C VAL A 11 8.66 -6.11 -22.52
N LYS A 12 9.34 -6.88 -23.39
CA LYS A 12 10.69 -6.55 -23.85
C LYS A 12 10.69 -5.26 -24.67
N ALA A 13 9.73 -5.12 -25.59
CA ALA A 13 9.59 -3.94 -26.43
C ALA A 13 9.33 -2.68 -25.58
N TRP A 14 8.41 -2.76 -24.62
CA TRP A 14 8.14 -1.69 -23.67
C TRP A 14 9.38 -1.31 -22.86
N LYS A 15 10.12 -2.29 -22.31
CA LYS A 15 11.34 -2.04 -21.55
C LYS A 15 12.38 -1.27 -22.37
N LEU A 16 12.64 -1.72 -23.61
CA LEU A 16 13.60 -1.06 -24.50
C LEU A 16 13.14 0.35 -24.87
N LYS A 17 11.85 0.54 -25.14
CA LYS A 17 11.26 1.86 -25.40
C LYS A 17 11.45 2.81 -24.23
N THR A 18 11.20 2.35 -23.00
CA THR A 18 11.40 3.13 -21.77
C THR A 18 12.87 3.53 -21.58
N ILE A 19 13.81 2.60 -21.83
CA ILE A 19 15.25 2.89 -21.76
C ILE A 19 15.66 3.94 -22.81
N ASN A 20 15.18 3.81 -24.05
CA ASN A 20 15.50 4.78 -25.10
C ASN A 20 14.91 6.15 -24.79
N LYS A 21 13.69 6.21 -24.24
CA LYS A 21 13.05 7.45 -23.81
C LYS A 21 13.86 8.12 -22.69
N VAL A 22 14.19 7.40 -21.62
CA VAL A 22 14.90 8.00 -20.48
C VAL A 22 16.33 8.44 -20.86
N ARG A 23 17.00 7.75 -21.79
CA ARG A 23 18.31 8.20 -22.31
C ARG A 23 18.22 9.51 -23.08
N LYS A 24 17.11 9.76 -23.77
CA LYS A 24 16.88 11.00 -24.51
C LYS A 24 16.43 12.13 -23.59
N ASP A 25 15.45 11.85 -22.73
CA ASP A 25 14.75 12.87 -21.96
C ASP A 25 15.40 13.12 -20.58
N GLY A 26 16.20 12.18 -20.06
CA GLY A 26 16.85 12.24 -18.75
C GLY A 26 15.94 11.91 -17.56
N PHE A 27 14.65 11.68 -17.79
CA PHE A 27 13.66 11.36 -16.76
C PHE A 27 12.59 10.37 -17.23
N VAL A 28 11.89 9.78 -16.26
CA VAL A 28 10.64 9.04 -16.50
C VAL A 28 9.50 9.67 -15.71
N THR A 29 8.26 9.35 -16.08
CA THR A 29 7.04 9.72 -15.34
C THR A 29 6.31 8.47 -14.86
N THR A 30 5.63 8.60 -13.73
CA THR A 30 4.64 7.62 -13.25
C THR A 30 3.25 7.92 -13.82
N LEU A 31 2.24 7.11 -13.47
CA LEU A 31 0.84 7.36 -13.86
C LEU A 31 0.29 8.71 -13.37
N SER A 32 0.79 9.25 -12.26
CA SER A 32 0.41 10.58 -11.74
C SER A 32 1.23 11.73 -12.34
N ASP A 33 1.99 11.47 -13.41
CA ASP A 33 2.93 12.42 -14.04
C ASP A 33 4.08 12.89 -13.14
N ARG A 34 4.30 12.25 -11.97
CA ARG A 34 5.48 12.51 -11.13
C ARG A 34 6.75 12.15 -11.87
N LYS A 35 7.65 13.13 -12.03
CA LYS A 35 8.94 12.98 -12.71
C LYS A 35 10.03 12.48 -11.77
N ARG A 36 10.89 11.59 -12.29
CA ARG A 36 12.16 11.23 -11.64
C ARG A 36 13.30 11.33 -12.64
N PHE A 37 14.34 12.06 -12.27
CA PHE A 37 15.54 12.27 -13.10
C PHE A 37 16.61 11.21 -12.79
N PHE A 38 17.39 10.86 -13.82
CA PHE A 38 18.43 9.84 -13.72
C PHE A 38 19.78 10.37 -14.22
N PRO A 39 20.49 11.19 -13.43
CA PRO A 39 21.79 11.76 -13.83
C PRO A 39 22.84 10.68 -14.14
N GLY A 40 22.73 9.50 -13.50
CA GLY A 40 23.62 8.36 -13.75
C GLY A 40 23.61 7.83 -15.20
N LEU A 41 22.63 8.22 -16.03
CA LEU A 41 22.61 7.88 -17.46
C LEU A 41 23.75 8.54 -18.23
N ASN A 42 24.27 9.67 -17.75
CA ASN A 42 25.37 10.43 -18.36
C ASN A 42 26.75 10.01 -17.83
N SER A 43 26.83 9.05 -16.89
CA SER A 43 28.09 8.60 -16.32
C SER A 43 28.98 7.94 -17.38
N ASN A 44 30.29 8.12 -17.30
CA ASN A 44 31.26 7.38 -18.13
C ASN A 44 31.40 5.92 -17.68
N ASN A 45 30.98 5.60 -16.46
CA ASN A 45 30.97 4.24 -15.93
C ASN A 45 29.77 3.44 -16.50
N PHE A 46 30.08 2.36 -17.22
CA PHE A 46 29.06 1.50 -17.83
C PHE A 46 28.13 0.86 -16.78
N GLY A 47 28.66 0.48 -15.62
CA GLY A 47 27.87 -0.11 -14.53
C GLY A 47 26.84 0.86 -13.97
N GLU A 48 27.23 2.12 -13.76
CA GLU A 48 26.32 3.18 -13.30
C GLU A 48 25.21 3.47 -14.32
N ARG A 49 25.55 3.60 -15.60
CA ARG A 49 24.55 3.77 -16.65
C ARG A 49 23.54 2.63 -16.67
N LYS A 50 24.02 1.39 -16.54
CA LYS A 50 23.15 0.20 -16.49
C LYS A 50 22.30 0.13 -15.23
N ALA A 51 22.80 0.60 -14.09
CA ALA A 51 22.01 0.74 -12.88
C ALA A 51 20.89 1.77 -13.07
N ALA A 52 21.21 2.94 -13.62
CA ALA A 52 20.23 3.99 -13.91
C ALA A 52 19.15 3.53 -14.89
N GLU A 53 19.49 2.76 -15.93
CA GLU A 53 18.52 2.16 -16.85
C GLU A 53 17.54 1.22 -16.13
N ARG A 54 18.04 0.35 -15.25
CA ARG A 54 17.19 -0.57 -14.46
C ARG A 54 16.29 0.21 -13.52
N GLU A 55 16.83 1.22 -12.87
CA GLU A 55 16.10 2.05 -11.92
C GLU A 55 14.99 2.87 -12.61
N ALA A 56 15.26 3.38 -13.81
CA ALA A 56 14.27 4.07 -14.62
C ALA A 56 13.08 3.18 -14.97
N VAL A 57 13.35 1.95 -15.45
CA VAL A 57 12.29 0.97 -15.76
C VAL A 57 11.48 0.62 -14.50
N ASN A 58 12.16 0.36 -13.39
CA ASN A 58 11.51 0.03 -12.12
C ASN A 58 10.67 1.20 -11.58
N THR A 59 11.14 2.43 -11.74
CA THR A 59 10.43 3.64 -11.30
C THR A 59 9.08 3.79 -11.98
N VAL A 60 8.98 3.47 -13.29
CA VAL A 60 7.69 3.55 -13.99
C VAL A 60 6.67 2.58 -13.40
N ILE A 61 7.08 1.36 -13.04
CA ILE A 61 6.18 0.34 -12.48
C ILE A 61 5.89 0.63 -11.00
N GLN A 62 6.93 0.64 -10.16
CA GLN A 62 6.79 0.77 -8.70
C GLN A 62 6.27 2.15 -8.30
N GLY A 63 6.72 3.21 -8.98
CA GLY A 63 6.24 4.56 -8.71
C GLY A 63 4.77 4.72 -9.07
N SER A 64 4.31 4.07 -10.13
CA SER A 64 2.89 4.08 -10.50
C SER A 64 2.03 3.25 -9.56
N ALA A 65 2.52 2.09 -9.10
CA ALA A 65 1.85 1.31 -8.06
C ALA A 65 1.72 2.12 -6.75
N ALA A 66 2.78 2.82 -6.34
CA ALA A 66 2.74 3.71 -5.18
C ALA A 66 1.74 4.87 -5.35
N ASP A 67 1.53 5.35 -6.57
CA ASP A 67 0.55 6.41 -6.83
C ASP A 67 -0.89 5.91 -6.72
N ILE A 68 -1.17 4.71 -7.26
CA ILE A 68 -2.45 4.02 -7.09
C ILE A 68 -2.73 3.81 -5.60
N MET A 69 -1.76 3.28 -4.87
CA MET A 69 -1.90 2.98 -3.45
C MET A 69 -2.12 4.23 -2.60
N LYS A 70 -1.38 5.31 -2.87
CA LYS A 70 -1.57 6.59 -2.16
C LYS A 70 -2.93 7.21 -2.44
N LYS A 71 -3.42 7.09 -3.68
CA LYS A 71 -4.77 7.55 -4.02
C LYS A 71 -5.84 6.72 -3.29
N ALA A 72 -5.66 5.40 -3.22
CA ALA A 72 -6.50 4.51 -2.44
C ALA A 72 -6.51 4.88 -0.96
N LEU A 73 -5.34 5.12 -0.39
CA LEU A 73 -5.16 5.51 1.00
C LEU A 73 -5.99 6.75 1.35
N VAL A 74 -5.90 7.81 0.53
CA VAL A 74 -6.64 9.05 0.75
C VAL A 74 -8.15 8.82 0.66
N GLN A 75 -8.63 8.16 -0.40
CA GLN A 75 -10.07 7.93 -0.59
C GLN A 75 -10.68 7.00 0.46
N VAL A 76 -9.93 5.98 0.90
CA VAL A 76 -10.35 5.08 1.97
C VAL A 76 -10.39 5.84 3.29
N ALA A 77 -9.39 6.66 3.61
CA ALA A 77 -9.37 7.47 4.82
C ALA A 77 -10.58 8.43 4.86
N GLU A 78 -10.85 9.16 3.77
CA GLU A 78 -12.01 10.06 3.65
C GLU A 78 -13.34 9.30 3.83
N ALA A 79 -13.50 8.15 3.19
CA ALA A 79 -14.72 7.34 3.32
C ALA A 79 -14.92 6.78 4.73
N MET A 80 -13.84 6.62 5.50
CA MET A 80 -13.89 6.11 6.86
C MET A 80 -14.30 7.16 7.90
N GLU A 81 -14.19 8.45 7.60
CA GLU A 81 -14.50 9.54 8.54
C GLU A 81 -15.92 9.45 9.11
N VAL A 82 -16.89 9.01 8.30
CA VAL A 82 -18.30 8.88 8.70
C VAL A 82 -18.51 7.85 9.83
N TYR A 83 -17.56 6.94 10.02
CA TYR A 83 -17.63 5.90 11.04
C TYR A 83 -16.93 6.29 12.36
N GLY A 84 -16.17 7.39 12.36
CA GLY A 84 -15.40 7.86 13.51
C GLY A 84 -14.48 6.78 14.08
N GLU A 85 -14.41 6.66 15.40
CA GLU A 85 -13.51 5.72 16.08
C GLU A 85 -13.84 4.23 15.85
N LYS A 86 -14.99 3.91 15.24
CA LYS A 86 -15.40 2.52 15.00
C LYS A 86 -14.66 1.87 13.82
N VAL A 87 -13.99 2.67 12.98
CA VAL A 87 -13.20 2.21 11.84
C VAL A 87 -11.94 3.05 11.77
N ARG A 88 -10.76 2.42 11.88
CA ARG A 88 -9.48 3.14 11.95
C ARG A 88 -8.47 2.52 11.01
N LEU A 89 -7.88 3.35 10.17
CA LEU A 89 -6.78 2.95 9.31
C LEU A 89 -5.51 2.87 10.18
N LEU A 90 -4.92 1.69 10.30
CA LEU A 90 -3.75 1.47 11.15
C LEU A 90 -2.44 1.69 10.40
N LEU A 91 -2.27 1.01 9.27
CA LEU A 91 -1.00 0.99 8.55
C LEU A 91 -1.16 0.65 7.07
N PRO A 92 -0.54 1.39 6.15
CA PRO A 92 -0.29 0.92 4.80
C PRO A 92 1.00 0.06 4.73
N VAL A 93 0.91 -1.14 4.16
CA VAL A 93 2.05 -2.05 3.95
C VAL A 93 2.12 -2.43 2.48
N HIS A 94 3.04 -1.80 1.73
CA HIS A 94 3.17 -2.02 0.29
C HIS A 94 1.86 -1.79 -0.49
N ASP A 95 1.19 -2.86 -0.88
CA ASP A 95 -0.09 -2.96 -1.60
C ASP A 95 -1.26 -3.33 -0.68
N GLU A 96 -1.07 -3.22 0.64
CA GLU A 96 -2.03 -3.59 1.66
C GLU A 96 -2.43 -2.42 2.56
N LEU A 97 -3.69 -2.41 2.99
CA LEU A 97 -4.16 -1.54 4.07
C LEU A 97 -4.59 -2.38 5.26
N LEU A 98 -3.96 -2.12 6.40
CA LEU A 98 -4.37 -2.69 7.68
C LEU A 98 -5.40 -1.76 8.34
N ILE A 99 -6.61 -2.27 8.55
CA ILE A 99 -7.74 -1.48 9.05
C ILE A 99 -8.35 -2.17 10.26
N GLU A 100 -8.56 -1.43 11.33
CA GLU A 100 -9.32 -1.89 12.48
C GLU A 100 -10.79 -1.52 12.31
N VAL A 101 -11.68 -2.49 12.50
CA VAL A 101 -13.12 -2.30 12.30
C VAL A 101 -13.89 -2.91 13.47
N LYS A 102 -14.86 -2.17 14.01
CA LYS A 102 -15.80 -2.73 14.99
C LYS A 102 -16.50 -3.94 14.38
N GLU A 103 -16.53 -5.06 15.10
CA GLU A 103 -17.01 -6.36 14.60
C GLU A 103 -18.38 -6.27 13.91
N SER A 104 -19.30 -5.50 14.50
CA SER A 104 -20.66 -5.26 13.99
C SER A 104 -20.73 -4.51 12.65
N LEU A 105 -19.65 -3.83 12.23
CA LEU A 105 -19.59 -3.01 11.02
C LEU A 105 -18.83 -3.68 9.87
N VAL A 106 -18.17 -4.82 10.09
CA VAL A 106 -17.31 -5.45 9.07
C VAL A 106 -18.07 -5.78 7.79
N SER A 107 -19.27 -6.37 7.88
CA SER A 107 -20.05 -6.72 6.68
C SER A 107 -20.52 -5.50 5.89
N GLU A 108 -20.53 -4.31 6.49
CA GLU A 108 -20.90 -3.05 5.85
C GLU A 108 -19.68 -2.33 5.27
N VAL A 109 -18.63 -2.19 6.07
CA VAL A 109 -17.45 -1.35 5.77
C VAL A 109 -16.53 -2.01 4.74
N VAL A 110 -16.30 -3.32 4.84
CA VAL A 110 -15.33 -4.02 3.99
C VAL A 110 -15.71 -3.94 2.50
N PRO A 111 -16.96 -4.20 2.08
CA PRO A 111 -17.35 -4.04 0.68
C PRO A 111 -17.18 -2.60 0.15
N VAL A 112 -17.41 -1.60 1.00
CA VAL A 112 -17.24 -0.17 0.63
C VAL A 112 -15.77 0.11 0.34
N ILE A 113 -14.87 -0.31 1.22
CA ILE A 113 -13.43 -0.11 1.07
C ILE A 113 -12.90 -0.85 -0.16
N MET A 114 -13.29 -2.12 -0.35
CA MET A 114 -12.91 -2.90 -1.54
C MET A 114 -13.32 -2.20 -2.83
N LYS A 115 -14.56 -1.67 -2.89
CA LYS A 115 -15.07 -0.94 -4.04
C LYS A 115 -14.29 0.35 -4.31
N ILE A 116 -13.96 1.10 -3.26
CA ILE A 116 -13.13 2.30 -3.39
C ILE A 116 -11.79 1.91 -3.99
N MET A 117 -11.06 0.98 -3.37
CA MET A 117 -9.73 0.54 -3.82
C MET A 117 -9.72 -0.01 -5.26
N ALA A 118 -10.74 -0.76 -5.67
CA ALA A 118 -10.85 -1.28 -7.03
C ALA A 118 -11.11 -0.18 -8.09
N SER A 119 -11.60 0.99 -7.68
CA SER A 119 -12.02 2.08 -8.56
C SER A 119 -11.12 3.32 -8.56
N VAL A 120 -10.04 3.32 -7.76
CA VAL A 120 -9.16 4.49 -7.59
C VAL A 120 -8.49 4.96 -8.87
N TRP A 121 -8.28 4.07 -9.84
CA TRP A 121 -7.63 4.38 -11.09
C TRP A 121 -8.29 3.69 -12.27
N ARG A 122 -8.51 4.43 -13.36
CA ARG A 122 -9.00 3.85 -14.62
C ARG A 122 -7.82 3.26 -15.39
N LEU A 123 -7.73 1.94 -15.41
CA LEU A 123 -6.70 1.18 -16.12
C LEU A 123 -7.31 0.35 -17.25
N LYS A 124 -6.47 -0.15 -18.16
CA LYS A 124 -6.90 -1.08 -19.22
C LYS A 124 -7.25 -2.46 -18.67
N VAL A 125 -6.58 -2.86 -17.60
CA VAL A 125 -6.87 -4.04 -16.80
C VAL A 125 -7.45 -3.53 -15.47
N PRO A 126 -8.62 -3.99 -15.02
CA PRO A 126 -9.20 -3.54 -13.76
C PRO A 126 -8.28 -3.85 -12.57
N LEU A 127 -8.50 -3.22 -11.43
CA LEU A 127 -7.85 -3.56 -10.17
C LEU A 127 -8.74 -4.56 -9.43
N GLU A 128 -8.15 -5.63 -8.89
CA GLU A 128 -8.82 -6.58 -8.02
C GLU A 128 -8.36 -6.33 -6.58
N VAL A 129 -9.29 -6.51 -5.64
CA VAL A 129 -9.04 -6.27 -4.22
C VAL A 129 -9.57 -7.47 -3.47
N GLU A 130 -8.69 -8.09 -2.71
CA GLU A 130 -8.99 -9.18 -1.79
C GLU A 130 -9.06 -8.60 -0.39
N ALA A 131 -9.93 -9.13 0.45
CA ALA A 131 -10.02 -8.73 1.85
C ALA A 131 -9.93 -9.94 2.74
N GLU A 132 -9.19 -9.80 3.82
CA GLU A 132 -9.09 -10.78 4.88
C GLU A 132 -9.46 -10.12 6.21
N VAL A 133 -10.18 -10.87 7.06
CA VAL A 133 -10.63 -10.42 8.37
C VAL A 133 -10.19 -11.44 9.41
N GLY A 134 -9.57 -10.98 10.49
CA GLY A 134 -9.17 -11.81 11.63
C GLY A 134 -9.10 -10.99 12.91
N ASP A 135 -8.96 -11.62 14.06
CA ASP A 135 -8.87 -10.90 15.34
C ASP A 135 -7.47 -10.25 15.58
N ASN A 136 -6.50 -10.69 14.79
CA ASN A 136 -5.13 -10.18 14.72
C ASN A 136 -4.58 -10.40 13.30
N TRP A 137 -3.40 -9.84 13.00
CA TRP A 137 -2.83 -9.89 11.66
C TRP A 137 -2.28 -11.27 11.26
N GLY A 138 -1.85 -12.08 12.22
CA GLY A 138 -1.35 -13.44 11.96
C GLY A 138 -2.44 -14.46 11.65
N ASP A 139 -3.68 -14.19 12.06
CA ASP A 139 -4.83 -15.12 11.94
C ASP A 139 -5.97 -14.55 11.09
N MET A 140 -5.64 -13.97 9.93
CA MET A 140 -6.63 -13.45 9.00
C MET A 140 -7.25 -14.56 8.13
N LYS A 141 -8.52 -14.40 7.78
CA LYS A 141 -9.26 -15.31 6.89
C LYS A 141 -9.93 -14.52 5.78
N GLU A 142 -9.97 -15.11 4.59
CA GLU A 142 -10.64 -14.52 3.43
C GLU A 142 -12.06 -14.07 3.78
N PHE A 143 -12.34 -12.80 3.51
CA PHE A 143 -13.67 -12.22 3.65
C PHE A 143 -14.49 -12.57 2.40
N GLN A 144 -15.50 -13.43 2.59
CA GLN A 144 -16.46 -13.74 1.54
C GLN A 144 -17.68 -12.82 1.69
N PRO A 145 -17.93 -11.90 0.73
CA PRO A 145 -19.17 -11.15 0.71
C PRO A 145 -20.35 -12.11 0.50
N SER A 146 -21.51 -11.83 1.09
CA SER A 146 -22.74 -12.64 0.92
C SER A 146 -23.34 -12.61 -0.50
N SER A 147 -22.70 -11.95 -1.46
CA SER A 147 -23.11 -11.91 -2.87
C SER A 147 -21.89 -11.94 -3.80
N THR A 148 -21.91 -12.93 -4.69
CA THR A 148 -20.86 -13.35 -5.63
C THR A 148 -20.39 -12.23 -6.58
N VAL A 149 -19.08 -12.05 -6.70
CA VAL A 149 -18.44 -11.36 -7.84
C VAL A 149 -17.53 -12.36 -8.57
N VAL A 150 -17.66 -12.36 -9.90
CA VAL A 150 -17.10 -13.35 -10.83
C VAL A 150 -15.58 -13.18 -10.98
N GLN A 151 -14.85 -14.30 -10.89
CA GLN A 151 -13.40 -14.41 -11.13
C GLN A 151 -13.01 -13.96 -12.55
N THR A 152 -11.96 -13.12 -12.65
CA THR A 152 -11.04 -13.11 -13.80
C THR A 152 -9.66 -12.64 -13.33
N GLU A 153 -8.61 -13.18 -13.95
CA GLU A 153 -7.19 -13.06 -13.56
C GLU A 153 -6.69 -11.60 -13.42
N VAL A 154 -6.48 -11.09 -12.21
CA VAL A 154 -6.07 -9.69 -11.97
C VAL A 154 -5.13 -9.53 -10.76
N TYR A 155 -4.39 -8.41 -10.71
CA TYR A 155 -3.45 -7.99 -9.66
C TYR A 155 -4.11 -7.96 -8.27
N LYS A 156 -3.51 -8.66 -7.30
CA LYS A 156 -3.98 -8.76 -5.92
C LYS A 156 -3.57 -7.53 -5.09
N ILE A 157 -4.54 -6.97 -4.38
CA ILE A 157 -4.36 -5.98 -3.30
C ILE A 157 -4.98 -6.64 -2.07
N ILE A 158 -4.21 -6.83 -0.99
CA ILE A 158 -4.67 -7.53 0.21
C ILE A 158 -5.10 -6.48 1.25
N LEU A 159 -6.36 -6.52 1.68
CA LEU A 159 -6.82 -5.78 2.85
C LEU A 159 -6.66 -6.66 4.08
N GLY A 160 -5.87 -6.23 5.05
CA GLY A 160 -5.82 -6.86 6.36
C GLY A 160 -6.78 -6.16 7.32
N ILE A 161 -7.77 -6.87 7.86
CA ILE A 161 -8.74 -6.29 8.81
C ILE A 161 -8.65 -6.97 10.18
N ILE A 162 -8.44 -6.18 11.24
CA ILE A 162 -8.37 -6.65 12.63
C ILE A 162 -9.72 -6.43 13.34
N ARG A 163 -10.34 -7.52 13.84
CA ARG A 163 -11.61 -7.56 14.59
C ARG A 163 -11.36 -7.70 16.11
N LYS A 164 -11.71 -6.66 16.88
CA LYS A 164 -12.38 -6.67 18.21
C LYS A 164 -11.93 -5.50 19.07
N ILE A 165 -12.90 -4.64 19.34
CA ILE A 165 -12.96 -3.71 20.46
C ILE A 165 -13.87 -4.37 21.50
N GLU A 166 -13.31 -4.85 22.61
CA GLU A 166 -13.97 -4.85 23.93
C GLU A 166 -13.02 -5.43 24.99
N LYS A 167 -12.14 -4.57 25.51
CA LYS A 167 -11.66 -4.45 26.91
C LYS A 167 -10.22 -3.96 26.97
N ARG A 168 -10.06 -2.64 27.14
CA ARG A 168 -8.81 -1.95 27.56
C ARG A 168 -7.61 -2.20 26.62
N TYR A 169 -6.49 -1.52 26.89
CA TYR A 169 -5.16 -1.65 26.26
C TYR A 169 -5.06 -0.89 24.91
N GLY A 170 -4.37 0.25 24.79
CA GLY A 170 -3.18 0.74 25.48
C GLY A 170 -1.94 0.18 24.80
N THR A 171 -1.40 0.90 23.80
CA THR A 171 -0.06 0.83 23.15
C THR A 171 0.59 -0.51 22.74
N ALA A 172 0.12 -1.66 23.24
CA ALA A 172 0.79 -2.96 23.11
C ALA A 172 0.66 -3.62 21.72
N LYS A 173 -0.34 -3.24 20.90
CA LYS A 173 -0.53 -3.82 19.55
C LYS A 173 0.41 -3.25 18.48
N LEU A 174 0.86 -2.00 18.61
CA LEU A 174 1.80 -1.43 17.64
C LEU A 174 3.12 -2.20 17.70
N ASP A 175 3.62 -2.50 18.90
CA ASP A 175 4.87 -3.25 19.08
C ASP A 175 4.78 -4.68 18.55
N GLU A 176 3.62 -5.33 18.66
CA GLU A 176 3.36 -6.67 18.09
C GLU A 176 3.28 -6.62 16.55
N ILE A 177 2.56 -5.64 15.99
CA ILE A 177 2.50 -5.41 14.54
C ILE A 177 3.91 -5.14 14.02
N LEU A 178 4.69 -4.29 14.69
CA LEU A 178 6.08 -3.98 14.34
C LEU A 178 7.02 -5.19 14.45
N ALA A 179 6.81 -6.04 15.46
CA ALA A 179 7.56 -7.29 15.61
C ALA A 179 7.25 -8.28 14.48
N GLU A 180 5.98 -8.38 14.06
CA GLU A 180 5.55 -9.27 12.98
C GLU A 180 5.97 -8.76 11.59
N THR A 181 5.89 -7.45 11.37
CA THR A 181 6.38 -6.78 10.16
C THR A 181 7.89 -7.02 9.95
N ALA A 182 8.65 -7.09 11.05
CA ALA A 182 10.08 -7.35 11.02
C ALA A 182 10.45 -8.80 10.64
N LYS A 183 9.57 -9.78 10.89
CA LYS A 183 9.78 -11.18 10.46
C LYS A 183 9.68 -11.34 8.94
N HIS A 184 8.96 -10.43 8.27
CA HIS A 184 8.75 -10.43 6.82
C HIS A 184 9.81 -9.61 6.04
N GLY A 185 10.95 -9.30 6.66
CA GLY A 185 12.10 -8.68 5.98
C GLY A 185 12.02 -7.15 5.85
N ILE A 186 11.04 -6.50 6.49
CA ILE A 186 10.92 -5.04 6.50
C ILE A 186 11.81 -4.48 7.61
N ASN A 187 12.75 -3.62 7.25
CA ASN A 187 13.80 -3.14 8.13
C ASN A 187 13.23 -2.27 9.28
N LYS A 188 13.34 -2.75 10.53
CA LYS A 188 12.91 -2.06 11.77
C LYS A 188 13.35 -0.59 11.84
N LYS A 189 14.53 -0.25 11.31
CA LYS A 189 15.07 1.11 11.31
C LYS A 189 14.30 2.05 10.38
N ARG A 190 13.78 1.54 9.26
CA ARG A 190 12.93 2.32 8.33
C ARG A 190 11.52 2.52 8.87
N ILE A 191 10.98 1.52 9.57
CA ILE A 191 9.66 1.64 10.21
C ILE A 191 9.73 2.61 11.39
N GLY A 192 10.77 2.54 12.22
CA GLY A 192 10.99 3.51 13.30
C GLY A 192 11.07 4.94 12.80
N VAL A 193 11.81 5.19 11.70
CA VAL A 193 11.86 6.52 11.07
C VAL A 193 10.50 6.95 10.52
N ALA A 194 9.76 6.06 9.86
CA ALA A 194 8.43 6.38 9.34
C ALA A 194 7.43 6.68 10.47
N LEU A 195 7.49 5.95 11.59
CA LEU A 195 6.65 6.21 12.76
C LEU A 195 6.98 7.53 13.44
N GLU A 196 8.27 7.85 13.63
CA GLU A 196 8.69 9.14 14.18
C GLU A 196 8.28 10.31 13.27
N GLN A 197 8.33 10.08 11.95
CA GLN A 197 7.92 11.08 10.96
C GLN A 197 6.39 11.27 10.93
N LEU A 198 5.61 10.18 11.04
CA LEU A 198 4.15 10.24 11.15
C LEU A 198 3.67 10.82 12.50
N LYS A 199 4.44 10.63 13.58
CA LYS A 199 4.22 11.31 14.87
C LYS A 199 4.51 12.82 14.78
N ALA A 200 5.61 13.19 14.12
CA ALA A 200 5.97 14.59 13.89
C ALA A 200 4.97 15.32 12.97
N GLU A 201 4.34 14.59 12.05
CA GLU A 201 3.30 15.09 11.14
C GLU A 201 1.87 15.07 11.74
N GLY A 202 1.71 14.59 12.98
CA GLY A 202 0.40 14.53 13.66
C GLY A 202 -0.55 13.46 13.13
N ALA A 203 -0.07 12.54 12.29
CA ALA A 203 -0.85 11.45 11.70
C ALA A 203 -1.03 10.25 12.66
N ILE A 204 -0.33 10.25 13.80
CA ILE A 204 -0.45 9.25 14.87
C ILE A 204 -0.68 9.99 16.19
N TYR A 205 -1.85 9.77 16.80
CA TYR A 205 -2.20 10.32 18.11
C TYR A 205 -1.70 9.43 19.25
N GLU A 206 -0.82 9.96 20.10
CA GLU A 206 -0.47 9.37 21.40
C GLU A 206 -1.28 10.07 22.50
N PRO A 207 -2.25 9.40 23.14
CA PRO A 207 -2.99 9.99 24.24
C PRO A 207 -2.06 10.24 25.43
N LYS A 208 -2.07 11.47 25.96
CA LYS A 208 -1.38 11.79 27.22
C LYS A 208 -2.17 11.15 28.37
N ASN A 209 -1.46 10.40 29.22
CA ASN A 209 -2.02 9.62 30.33
C ASN A 209 -2.88 10.43 31.33
N ASP A 210 -2.78 11.76 31.32
CA ASP A 210 -3.43 12.63 32.31
C ASP A 210 -4.81 13.14 31.90
N GLU A 211 -5.28 12.92 30.67
CA GLU A 211 -6.59 13.41 30.19
C GLU A 211 -7.78 12.54 30.61
N PHE A 212 -7.54 11.36 31.22
CA PHE A 212 -8.60 10.44 31.66
C PHE A 212 -8.93 10.51 33.15
N ARG A 213 -8.48 11.54 33.87
CA ARG A 213 -8.87 11.77 35.27
C ARG A 213 -9.67 13.05 35.43
N SER A 214 -10.95 12.99 35.04
CA SER A 214 -12.09 13.32 35.90
C SER A 214 -13.30 13.75 35.05
N VAL A 215 -14.29 12.88 34.93
CA VAL A 215 -15.69 13.30 34.91
C VAL A 215 -16.44 12.29 35.77
N ARG A 216 -16.83 12.73 36.97
CA ARG A 216 -17.89 12.12 37.78
C ARG A 216 -19.22 12.69 37.32
#